data_AF-A0A0Q8FBI6-F1
#
_entry.id   AF-A0A0Q8FBI6-F1
#
_cell.length_a   1.000
_cell.length_b   1.000
_cell.length_c   1.000
_cell.angle_alpha   90.00
_cell.angle_beta   90.00
_cell.angle_gamma   90.00
#
_symmetry.space_group_name_H-M   'P 1'
#
loop_
_entity.id
_entity.type
_entity.pdbx_description
1 polymer ?
#
loop_
_entity_poly.entity_id
_entity_poly.type
_entity_poly.pdbx_seq_one_letter_code
_entity_poly.pdbx_strand_id
1 'polypeptide(L)'
;MRVSLLSLLLLAPTTQAAPPAPFTGQYGHGATADRDEVVWIVQGEAPSWRLTRTADEEQVDAQRMGARGREAFWTRMDWPADSSTDADCLTWGEKPASLQDLLADTPPAPVATGDDYGLGVLCHVPASARARIDWLAGNASDWFYYDPVAGVMEVRRLR
;
A
#
# COMPACT_ATOMS: atom_id res chain seq x y z
N MET A 1 49.32 -35.50 22.73
CA MET A 1 48.17 -34.63 23.09
C MET A 1 47.78 -33.82 21.87
N ARG A 2 46.62 -34.09 21.26
CA ARG A 2 46.03 -33.28 20.17
C ARG A 2 44.79 -32.61 20.74
N VAL A 3 44.81 -31.28 20.81
CA VAL A 3 43.69 -30.46 21.27
C VAL A 3 42.76 -30.25 20.08
N SER A 4 41.55 -30.84 20.15
CA SER A 4 40.48 -30.55 19.20
C SER A 4 39.87 -29.19 19.52
N LEU A 5 39.99 -28.22 18.60
CA LEU A 5 39.17 -27.01 18.63
C LEU A 5 37.77 -27.35 18.12
N LEU A 6 36.79 -27.29 19.02
CA LEU A 6 35.37 -27.29 18.68
C LEU A 6 34.98 -25.87 18.22
N SER A 7 34.73 -25.70 16.92
CA SER A 7 34.13 -24.48 16.37
C SER A 7 32.63 -24.45 16.68
N LEU A 8 32.20 -23.56 17.58
CA LEU A 8 30.79 -23.24 17.79
C LEU A 8 30.28 -22.43 16.59
N LEU A 9 29.42 -23.04 15.76
CA LEU A 9 28.61 -22.36 14.76
C LEU A 9 27.43 -21.67 15.47
N LEU A 10 27.49 -20.34 15.58
CA LEU A 10 26.33 -19.53 15.95
C LEU A 10 25.33 -19.53 14.79
N LEU A 11 24.21 -20.25 14.94
CA LEU A 11 23.04 -20.06 14.09
C LEU A 11 22.37 -18.73 14.47
N ALA A 12 22.55 -17.71 13.64
CA ALA A 12 21.72 -16.51 13.71
C ALA A 12 20.29 -16.88 13.24
N PRO A 13 19.24 -16.49 13.96
CA PRO A 13 17.88 -16.68 13.50
C PRO A 13 17.66 -15.80 12.27
N THR A 14 17.44 -16.42 11.11
CA THR A 14 16.88 -15.73 9.95
C THR A 14 15.44 -15.37 10.30
N THR A 15 15.17 -14.10 10.60
CA THR A 15 13.81 -13.55 10.58
C THR A 15 13.25 -13.75 9.18
N GLN A 16 12.44 -14.79 9.01
CA GLN A 16 11.68 -15.02 7.80
C GLN A 16 10.64 -13.91 7.71
N ALA A 17 10.88 -12.93 6.84
CA ALA A 17 9.88 -11.92 6.50
C ALA A 17 8.61 -12.64 6.03
N ALA A 18 7.45 -12.22 6.54
CA ALA A 18 6.17 -12.76 6.09
C ALA A 18 6.08 -12.64 4.56
N PRO A 19 5.58 -13.67 3.84
CA PRO A 19 5.35 -13.54 2.42
C PRO A 19 4.42 -12.35 2.18
N PRO A 20 4.68 -11.53 1.16
CA PRO A 20 3.88 -10.34 0.90
C PRO A 20 2.42 -10.74 0.65
N ALA A 21 1.49 -10.01 1.26
CA ALA A 21 0.08 -10.25 1.06
C ALA A 21 -0.27 -10.00 -0.42
N PRO A 22 -0.88 -10.95 -1.14
CA PRO A 22 -1.29 -10.72 -2.52
C PRO A 22 -2.45 -9.70 -2.54
N PHE A 23 -2.27 -8.62 -3.29
CA PHE A 23 -3.27 -7.55 -3.43
C PHE A 23 -4.56 -7.97 -4.14
N THR A 24 -4.59 -9.11 -4.83
CA THR A 24 -5.75 -9.56 -5.59
C THR A 24 -6.96 -9.77 -4.70
N GLY A 25 -8.11 -9.20 -5.03
CA GLY A 25 -9.33 -9.31 -4.25
C GLY A 25 -10.34 -8.20 -4.48
N GLN A 26 -11.44 -8.27 -3.75
CA GLN A 26 -12.48 -7.24 -3.73
C GLN A 26 -12.33 -6.36 -2.51
N TYR A 27 -12.44 -5.05 -2.68
CA TYR A 27 -12.25 -4.05 -1.63
C TYR A 27 -13.48 -3.15 -1.52
N GLY A 28 -13.84 -2.80 -0.29
CA GLY A 28 -14.87 -1.82 0.04
C GLY A 28 -14.37 -0.85 1.11
N HIS A 29 -15.17 0.18 1.41
CA HIS A 29 -14.86 1.16 2.45
C HIS A 29 -16.13 1.61 3.18
N GLY A 30 -15.99 2.15 4.40
CA GLY A 30 -17.15 2.55 5.22
C GLY A 30 -17.96 3.75 4.73
N ALA A 31 -17.55 4.43 3.66
CA ALA A 31 -18.23 5.60 3.11
C ALA A 31 -19.35 5.27 2.10
N THR A 32 -19.59 4.00 1.78
CA THR A 32 -20.71 3.53 0.95
C THR A 32 -21.98 3.31 1.76
N ALA A 33 -23.13 3.21 1.08
CA ALA A 33 -24.42 2.93 1.73
C ALA A 33 -24.47 1.50 2.29
N ASP A 34 -23.86 0.54 1.60
CA ASP A 34 -23.68 -0.84 2.07
C ASP A 34 -22.22 -1.08 2.48
N ARG A 35 -22.01 -1.65 3.67
CA ARG A 35 -20.67 -1.93 4.23
C ARG A 35 -19.94 -3.04 3.47
N ASP A 36 -20.67 -3.87 2.73
CA ASP A 36 -20.12 -4.93 1.88
C ASP A 36 -20.13 -4.55 0.39
N GLU A 37 -20.39 -3.27 0.07
CA GLU A 37 -20.29 -2.75 -1.29
C GLU A 37 -18.85 -2.85 -1.79
N VAL A 38 -18.68 -3.52 -2.94
CA VAL A 38 -17.39 -3.61 -3.63
C VAL A 38 -17.17 -2.31 -4.37
N VAL A 39 -16.12 -1.58 -4.01
CA VAL A 39 -15.69 -0.31 -4.64
C VAL A 39 -14.54 -0.55 -5.62
N TRP A 40 -13.65 -1.48 -5.30
CA TRP A 40 -12.54 -1.88 -6.19
C TRP A 40 -12.43 -3.39 -6.33
N ILE A 41 -12.05 -3.81 -7.52
CA ILE A 41 -11.59 -5.16 -7.82
C ILE A 41 -10.13 -5.07 -8.24
N VAL A 42 -9.24 -5.74 -7.51
CA VAL A 42 -7.81 -5.81 -7.84
C VAL A 42 -7.51 -7.19 -8.42
N GLN A 43 -6.90 -7.23 -9.59
CA GLN A 43 -6.52 -8.44 -10.30
C GLN A 43 -5.04 -8.40 -10.70
N GLY A 44 -4.44 -9.58 -10.90
CA GLY A 44 -3.05 -9.71 -11.34
C GLY A 44 -2.14 -10.29 -10.27
N GLU A 45 -0.84 -10.17 -10.52
CA GLU A 45 0.23 -10.68 -9.67
C GLU A 45 1.49 -9.86 -9.90
N ALA A 46 2.52 -10.08 -9.09
CA ALA A 46 3.75 -9.32 -9.25
C ALA A 46 4.35 -9.52 -10.67
N PRO A 47 4.81 -8.44 -11.32
CA PRO A 47 4.99 -7.08 -10.78
C PRO A 47 3.81 -6.11 -11.06
N SER A 48 2.74 -6.55 -11.71
CA SER A 48 1.70 -5.67 -12.25
C SER A 48 0.30 -6.12 -11.85
N TRP A 49 -0.49 -5.17 -11.33
CA TRP A 49 -1.88 -5.35 -11.00
C TRP A 49 -2.74 -4.44 -11.85
N ARG A 50 -4.03 -4.77 -11.93
CA ARG A 50 -5.06 -3.90 -12.47
C ARG A 50 -6.12 -3.68 -11.42
N LEU A 51 -6.47 -2.42 -11.20
CA LEU A 51 -7.61 -2.05 -10.37
C LEU A 51 -8.76 -1.63 -11.27
N THR A 52 -9.94 -2.16 -10.99
CA THR A 52 -11.20 -1.73 -11.59
C THR A 52 -12.04 -1.07 -10.52
N ARG A 53 -12.42 0.21 -10.72
CA ARG A 53 -13.44 0.88 -9.90
C ARG A 53 -14.82 0.41 -10.37
N THR A 54 -15.64 -0.07 -9.45
CA THR A 54 -16.93 -0.68 -9.81
C THR A 54 -18.00 0.34 -10.19
N ALA A 55 -17.90 1.57 -9.69
CA ALA A 55 -18.90 2.62 -9.90
C ALA A 55 -19.04 3.04 -11.38
N ASP A 56 -17.93 3.03 -12.13
CA ASP A 56 -17.86 3.50 -13.51
C ASP A 56 -17.00 2.61 -14.42
N GLU A 57 -16.60 1.44 -13.94
CA GLU A 57 -15.78 0.46 -14.64
C GLU A 57 -14.39 0.99 -15.07
N GLU A 58 -13.93 2.11 -14.50
CA GLU A 58 -12.60 2.65 -14.77
C GLU A 58 -11.53 1.62 -14.39
N GLN A 59 -10.57 1.41 -15.30
CA GLN A 59 -9.44 0.52 -15.10
C GLN A 59 -8.14 1.29 -15.09
N VAL A 60 -7.34 1.05 -14.06
CA VAL A 60 -5.99 1.59 -13.93
C VAL A 60 -5.00 0.45 -13.71
N ASP A 61 -3.88 0.51 -14.42
CA ASP A 61 -2.75 -0.36 -14.11
C ASP A 61 -2.08 0.14 -12.82
N ALA A 62 -1.56 -0.77 -12.02
CA ALA A 62 -0.86 -0.46 -10.79
C ALA A 62 0.36 -1.35 -10.62
N GLN A 63 1.30 -0.85 -9.83
CA GLN A 63 2.51 -1.58 -9.50
C GLN A 63 2.79 -1.55 -8.01
N ARG A 64 3.58 -2.51 -7.57
CA ARG A 64 4.05 -2.55 -6.20
C ARG A 64 5.05 -1.42 -5.97
N MET A 65 4.83 -0.66 -4.90
CA MET A 65 5.65 0.48 -4.54
C MET A 65 6.97 0.02 -3.91
N GLY A 66 8.09 0.57 -4.40
CA GLY A 66 9.41 0.38 -3.80
C GLY A 66 9.56 1.06 -2.44
N ALA A 67 10.66 0.79 -1.74
CA ALA A 67 10.92 1.35 -0.41
C ALA A 67 10.92 2.89 -0.39
N ARG A 68 11.60 3.52 -1.37
CA ARG A 68 11.63 4.99 -1.50
C ARG A 68 10.26 5.62 -1.70
N GLY A 69 9.40 4.99 -2.53
CA GLY A 69 8.03 5.47 -2.73
C GLY A 69 7.21 5.41 -1.45
N ARG A 70 7.36 4.33 -0.66
CA ARG A 70 6.70 4.21 0.65
C ARG A 70 7.21 5.26 1.62
N GLU A 71 8.51 5.47 1.71
CA GLU A 71 9.10 6.52 2.56
C GLU A 71 8.61 7.92 2.16
N ALA A 72 8.54 8.21 0.86
CA ALA A 72 8.02 9.48 0.33
C ALA A 72 6.54 9.69 0.69
N PHE A 73 5.71 8.64 0.58
CA PHE A 73 4.31 8.68 0.99
C PHE A 73 4.18 8.89 2.51
N TRP A 74 4.91 8.13 3.32
CA TRP A 74 4.89 8.28 4.78
C TRP A 74 5.30 9.68 5.23
N THR A 75 6.33 10.24 4.59
CA THR A 75 6.79 11.61 4.84
C THR A 75 5.70 12.63 4.49
N ARG A 76 5.01 12.45 3.36
CA ARG A 76 3.89 13.32 2.96
C ARG A 76 2.75 13.31 3.97
N MET A 77 2.52 12.17 4.62
CA MET A 77 1.48 11.97 5.61
C MET A 77 1.87 12.40 7.02
N ASP A 78 3.12 12.82 7.23
CA ASP A 78 3.69 13.14 8.53
C ASP A 78 3.61 11.95 9.52
N TRP A 79 3.88 10.74 9.00
CA TRP A 79 3.91 9.50 9.78
C TRP A 79 5.35 9.10 10.11
N PRO A 80 5.61 8.32 11.18
CA PRO A 80 6.95 7.83 11.51
C PRO A 80 7.57 7.06 10.34
N ALA A 81 8.65 7.58 9.76
CA ALA A 81 9.21 7.07 8.51
C ALA A 81 9.66 5.59 8.59
N ASP A 82 10.14 5.17 9.75
CA ASP A 82 10.53 3.78 10.03
C ASP A 82 9.35 2.80 9.98
N SER A 83 8.13 3.28 10.20
CA SER A 83 6.93 2.43 10.08
C SER A 83 6.55 2.08 8.65
N SER A 84 7.15 2.73 7.65
CA SER A 84 6.91 2.46 6.22
C SER A 84 7.52 1.14 5.75
N THR A 85 8.49 0.57 6.49
CA THR A 85 9.17 -0.68 6.12
C THR A 85 8.26 -1.89 6.24
N ASP A 86 7.27 -1.81 7.14
CA ASP A 86 6.32 -2.89 7.43
C ASP A 86 5.10 -2.85 6.49
N ALA A 87 4.97 -1.78 5.70
CA ALA A 87 3.87 -1.61 4.75
C ALA A 87 4.16 -2.26 3.40
N ASP A 88 3.09 -2.78 2.79
CA ASP A 88 3.10 -3.25 1.42
C ASP A 88 2.06 -2.48 0.62
N CYS A 89 2.46 -1.80 -0.46
CA CYS A 89 1.60 -0.86 -1.17
C CYS A 89 1.58 -1.08 -2.68
N LEU A 90 0.41 -0.91 -3.28
CA LEU A 90 0.24 -0.61 -4.70
C LEU A 90 0.16 0.90 -4.92
N THR A 91 0.60 1.32 -6.10
CA THR A 91 0.49 2.69 -6.58
C THR A 91 0.08 2.73 -8.05
N TRP A 92 -0.68 3.77 -8.42
CA TRP A 92 -1.08 4.03 -9.81
C TRP A 92 -1.26 5.53 -10.08
N GLY A 93 -1.32 5.87 -11.36
CA GLY A 93 -1.39 7.24 -11.87
C GLY A 93 -0.16 8.09 -11.52
N GLU A 94 -0.08 9.29 -12.08
CA GLU A 94 0.91 10.29 -11.67
C GLU A 94 0.38 11.15 -10.54
N LYS A 95 1.25 11.44 -9.56
CA LYS A 95 0.93 12.37 -8.49
C LYS A 95 0.77 13.79 -9.07
N PRO A 96 -0.34 14.49 -8.82
CA PRO A 96 -0.53 15.85 -9.31
C PRO A 96 0.51 16.79 -8.67
N ALA A 97 1.11 17.68 -9.46
CA ALA A 97 2.08 18.65 -8.95
C ALA A 97 1.41 19.80 -8.19
N SER A 98 0.13 20.06 -8.47
CA SER A 98 -0.67 21.12 -7.85
C SER A 98 -2.16 20.75 -7.76
N LEU A 99 -2.91 21.53 -6.99
CA LEU A 99 -4.38 21.44 -6.98
C LEU A 99 -4.98 21.74 -8.36
N GLN A 100 -4.36 22.63 -9.14
CA GLN A 100 -4.82 22.94 -10.49
C GLN A 100 -4.71 21.72 -11.41
N ASP A 101 -3.62 20.96 -11.31
CA ASP A 101 -3.44 19.74 -12.09
C ASP A 101 -4.46 18.67 -11.72
N LEU A 102 -4.82 18.57 -10.44
CA LEU A 102 -5.84 17.65 -9.95
C LEU A 102 -7.25 17.98 -10.48
N LEU A 103 -7.53 19.27 -10.69
CA LEU A 103 -8.84 19.76 -11.15
C LEU A 103 -8.95 19.85 -12.68
N ALA A 104 -7.88 19.57 -13.42
CA ALA A 104 -7.90 19.60 -14.87
C ALA A 104 -8.62 18.36 -15.41
N ASP A 105 -9.43 18.51 -16.48
CA ASP A 105 -10.09 17.40 -17.20
C ASP A 105 -9.08 16.59 -18.06
N THR A 106 -7.86 16.39 -17.57
CA THR A 106 -6.82 15.61 -18.24
C THR A 106 -6.91 14.17 -17.73
N PRO A 107 -6.99 13.16 -18.61
CA PRO A 107 -6.97 11.77 -18.20
C PRO A 107 -5.78 11.47 -17.28
N PRO A 108 -5.92 10.61 -16.26
CA PRO A 108 -4.82 10.30 -15.36
C PRO A 108 -3.63 9.81 -16.18
N ALA A 109 -2.50 10.46 -15.96
CA ALA A 109 -1.25 10.09 -16.60
C ALA A 109 -0.82 8.67 -16.13
N PRO A 110 0.13 8.02 -16.84
CA PRO A 110 0.51 6.64 -16.58
C PRO A 110 0.92 6.39 -15.12
N VAL A 111 1.01 5.11 -14.73
CA VAL A 111 1.52 4.71 -13.42
C VAL A 111 2.83 5.45 -13.09
N ALA A 112 2.92 6.12 -11.95
CA ALA A 112 4.14 6.76 -11.48
C ALA A 112 5.31 5.77 -11.57
N THR A 113 6.22 5.98 -12.51
CA THR A 113 7.39 5.12 -12.69
C THR A 113 8.48 5.54 -11.70
N GLY A 114 8.89 4.62 -10.83
CA GLY A 114 10.09 4.81 -10.01
C GLY A 114 9.88 4.97 -8.51
N ASP A 115 10.77 5.75 -7.90
CA ASP A 115 11.05 5.83 -6.46
C ASP A 115 10.04 6.69 -5.65
N ASP A 116 8.85 6.99 -6.19
CA ASP A 116 7.83 7.85 -5.58
C ASP A 116 6.43 7.19 -5.63
N TYR A 117 5.43 7.78 -4.95
CA TYR A 117 4.03 7.37 -5.01
C TYR A 117 3.23 8.18 -6.05
N GLY A 118 2.17 7.57 -6.57
CA GLY A 118 1.31 8.11 -7.61
C GLY A 118 0.06 8.81 -7.10
N LEU A 119 -0.93 8.92 -7.98
CA LEU A 119 -2.25 9.49 -7.67
C LEU A 119 -2.99 8.67 -6.62
N GLY A 120 -3.01 7.35 -6.79
CA GLY A 120 -3.71 6.44 -5.89
C GLY A 120 -2.74 5.48 -5.21
N VAL A 121 -3.01 5.18 -3.94
CA VAL A 121 -2.22 4.25 -3.13
C VAL A 121 -3.16 3.30 -2.38
N LEU A 122 -2.91 1.99 -2.47
CA LEU A 122 -3.58 0.97 -1.66
C LEU A 122 -2.51 0.23 -0.85
N CYS A 123 -2.56 0.32 0.47
CA CYS A 123 -1.57 -0.29 1.34
C CYS A 123 -2.20 -1.30 2.30
N HIS A 124 -1.48 -2.39 2.51
CA HIS A 124 -1.61 -3.24 3.68
C HIS A 124 -0.54 -2.82 4.71
N VAL A 125 -0.97 -2.50 5.93
CA VAL A 125 -0.10 -2.18 7.06
C VAL A 125 -0.49 -3.07 8.23
N PRO A 126 0.40 -3.96 8.70
CA PRO A 126 0.09 -4.85 9.80
C PRO A 126 -0.17 -4.07 11.08
N ALA A 127 -1.00 -4.62 11.98
CA ALA A 127 -1.39 -4.00 13.24
C ALA A 127 -0.23 -3.43 14.07
N SER A 128 0.94 -4.10 14.10
CA SER A 128 2.13 -3.63 14.81
C SER A 128 2.65 -2.30 14.30
N ALA A 129 2.58 -2.07 12.99
CA ALA A 129 3.00 -0.81 12.37
C ALA A 129 1.89 0.25 12.46
N ARG A 130 0.62 -0.14 12.27
CA ARG A 130 -0.53 0.78 12.42
C ARG A 130 -0.61 1.39 13.80
N ALA A 131 -0.30 0.63 14.85
CA ALA A 131 -0.30 1.13 16.23
C ALA A 131 0.67 2.29 16.48
N ARG A 132 1.64 2.54 15.58
CA ARG A 132 2.59 3.66 15.64
C ARG A 132 2.14 4.89 14.84
N ILE A 133 1.01 4.79 14.13
CA ILE A 133 0.47 5.84 13.27
C ILE A 133 -0.89 6.23 13.84
N ASP A 134 -0.98 7.38 14.49
CA ASP A 134 -2.17 7.79 15.27
C ASP A 134 -3.49 7.62 14.52
N TRP A 135 -3.51 7.97 13.23
CA TRP A 135 -4.71 7.84 12.39
C TRP A 135 -5.07 6.38 12.07
N LEU A 136 -4.08 5.49 11.89
CA LEU A 136 -4.28 4.07 11.57
C LEU A 136 -4.46 3.18 12.80
N ALA A 137 -4.05 3.65 13.98
CA ALA A 137 -4.07 2.88 15.21
C ALA A 137 -5.48 2.41 15.60
N GLY A 138 -6.50 3.22 15.28
CA GLY A 138 -7.91 2.91 15.53
C GLY A 138 -8.59 2.05 14.47
N ASN A 139 -7.95 1.80 13.31
CA ASN A 139 -8.58 1.08 12.21
C ASN A 139 -8.78 -0.41 12.56
N ALA A 140 -9.91 -0.95 12.14
CA ALA A 140 -10.22 -2.37 12.29
C ALA A 140 -9.55 -3.22 11.20
N SER A 141 -9.29 -2.62 10.05
CA SER A 141 -8.63 -3.22 8.90
C SER A 141 -7.13 -2.91 8.89
N ASP A 142 -6.36 -3.85 8.36
CA ASP A 142 -4.95 -3.63 8.00
C ASP A 142 -4.80 -2.91 6.66
N TRP A 143 -5.89 -2.55 5.98
CA TRP A 143 -5.86 -1.90 4.68
C TRP A 143 -6.29 -0.44 4.73
N PHE A 144 -5.60 0.41 3.98
CA PHE A 144 -6.05 1.76 3.67
C PHE A 144 -5.87 2.08 2.19
N TYR A 145 -6.68 3.03 1.72
CA TYR A 145 -6.56 3.67 0.42
C TYR A 145 -6.25 5.15 0.60
N TYR A 146 -5.58 5.76 -0.38
CA TYR A 146 -5.38 7.19 -0.47
C TYR A 146 -5.55 7.68 -1.91
N ASP A 147 -6.16 8.85 -2.04
CA ASP A 147 -5.99 9.76 -3.16
C ASP A 147 -6.03 11.23 -2.68
N PRO A 148 -5.57 12.21 -3.49
CA PRO A 148 -5.53 13.62 -3.10
C PRO A 148 -6.89 14.27 -2.80
N VAL A 149 -7.99 13.72 -3.30
CA VAL A 149 -9.36 14.24 -3.13
C VAL A 149 -9.98 13.68 -1.85
N ALA A 150 -9.93 12.36 -1.66
CA ALA A 150 -10.53 11.69 -0.51
C ALA A 150 -9.64 11.70 0.74
N GLY A 151 -8.33 11.91 0.56
CA GLY A 151 -7.34 11.68 1.61
C GLY A 151 -7.20 10.20 1.92
N VAL A 152 -6.72 9.87 3.13
CA VAL A 152 -6.59 8.47 3.56
C VAL A 152 -7.94 7.95 4.04
N MET A 153 -8.30 6.76 3.60
CA MET A 153 -9.52 6.06 3.99
C MET A 153 -9.22 4.63 4.41
N GLU A 154 -9.86 4.17 5.49
CA GLU A 154 -9.85 2.76 5.84
C GLU A 154 -10.62 1.98 4.76
N VAL A 155 -10.00 0.91 4.25
CA VAL A 155 -10.63 -0.02 3.31
C VAL A 155 -10.58 -1.42 3.88
N ARG A 156 -11.47 -2.29 3.41
CA ARG A 156 -11.54 -3.69 3.83
C ARG A 156 -11.42 -4.57 2.61
N ARG A 157 -10.59 -5.61 2.70
CA ARG A 157 -10.61 -6.71 1.75
C ARG A 157 -11.80 -7.61 2.09
N LEU A 158 -12.74 -7.74 1.16
CA LEU A 158 -13.99 -8.46 1.33
C LEU A 158 -13.86 -9.93 0.95
N ARG A 159 -13.16 -10.23 -0.16
CA ARG A 159 -12.96 -11.56 -0.74
C ARG A 159 -11.63 -11.65 -1.49
#